data_AF-A0A496YXS7-F1
#
_entry.id   AF-A0A496YXS7-F1
#
_cell.length_a   1.000
_cell.length_b   1.000
_cell.length_c   1.000
_cell.angle_alpha   90.00
_cell.angle_beta   90.00
_cell.angle_gamma   90.00
#
_symmetry.space_group_name_H-M   'P 1'
#
loop_
_entity.id
_entity.type
_entity.pdbx_description
1 polymer ?
#
loop_
_entity_poly.entity_id
_entity_poly.type
_entity_poly.pdbx_seq_one_letter_code
_entity_poly.pdbx_strand_id
1 'polypeptide(L)'
;MAYTSEFVLDAVLEKLSYTSEFVFDAILEKLSYTSEFTFDAVLEPAPLVWVYSYHGATPTGEAVSKVRFKTADDDAEDMSNPVMIPGSGLHYSFWKHVAPVAISPPANFINNVRFYVESPVDWPGCVLRCGLVDNYAQATGVQGVTGDEASASHPDHPTMNDVNDYTQANPLRLPGSIGQTTGKIIDGYLLLQLEVSPSAQPGVMPEANLVFEYDEA
;
A
#
# COMPACT_ATOMS: atom_id res chain seq x y z
N MET A 1 42.30 25.32 3.12
CA MET A 1 42.08 24.22 4.07
C MET A 1 40.67 24.38 4.61
N ALA A 2 39.77 23.45 4.31
CA ALA A 2 38.43 23.44 4.88
C ALA A 2 38.49 22.67 6.20
N TYR A 3 38.17 23.32 7.31
CA TYR A 3 37.98 22.66 8.59
C TYR A 3 36.50 22.30 8.70
N THR A 4 36.16 21.03 8.57
CA THR A 4 34.86 20.50 8.99
C THR A 4 35.01 20.04 10.43
N SER A 5 34.49 20.84 11.37
CA SER A 5 34.32 20.43 12.75
C SER A 5 32.96 19.73 12.87
N GLU A 6 32.96 18.41 13.01
CA GLU A 6 31.80 17.69 13.54
C GLU A 6 31.61 18.06 15.00
N PHE A 7 30.46 18.66 15.31
CA PHE A 7 30.11 19.10 16.65
C PHE A 7 29.24 18.02 17.30
N VAL A 8 29.77 17.27 18.27
CA VAL A 8 29.01 16.24 18.98
C VAL A 8 28.20 16.93 20.08
N LEU A 9 26.90 17.09 19.83
CA LEU A 9 25.95 17.83 20.65
C LEU A 9 25.91 17.33 22.12
N ASP A 10 26.06 16.02 22.31
CA ASP A 10 25.94 15.35 23.61
C ASP A 10 26.92 15.86 24.68
N ALA A 11 28.18 16.14 24.30
CA ALA A 11 29.21 16.57 25.24
C ALA A 11 28.98 17.98 25.83
N VAL A 12 28.22 18.81 25.12
CA VAL A 12 27.85 20.16 25.58
C VAL A 12 26.65 20.10 26.52
N LEU A 13 25.69 19.22 26.24
CA LEU A 13 24.48 19.04 27.04
C LEU A 13 24.80 18.45 28.42
N GLU A 14 25.70 17.48 28.48
CA GLU A 14 26.18 16.89 29.74
C GLU A 14 26.88 17.93 30.63
N LYS A 15 27.70 18.82 30.04
CA LYS A 15 28.38 19.90 30.77
C LYS A 15 27.44 20.99 31.31
N LEU A 16 26.25 21.14 30.73
CA LEU A 16 25.30 22.18 31.11
C LEU A 16 24.17 21.68 32.02
N SER A 17 24.16 20.38 32.36
CA SER A 17 23.22 19.78 33.32
C SER A 17 21.72 19.96 32.99
N TYR A 18 21.38 20.15 31.71
CA TYR A 18 19.99 20.20 31.26
C TYR A 18 19.54 18.78 30.89
N THR A 19 18.61 18.20 31.65
CA THR A 19 18.18 16.81 31.48
C THR A 19 16.70 16.65 31.11
N SER A 20 15.93 17.71 30.93
CA SER A 20 14.54 17.61 30.45
C SER A 20 14.05 18.99 30.02
N GLU A 21 13.45 19.07 28.83
CA GLU A 21 12.96 20.28 28.15
C GLU A 21 14.03 21.25 27.66
N PHE A 22 14.29 21.14 26.36
CA PHE A 22 15.31 21.86 25.62
C PHE A 22 14.72 23.19 25.12
N VAL A 23 14.92 24.29 25.86
CA VAL A 23 14.55 25.63 25.36
C VAL A 23 15.76 26.21 24.61
N PHE A 24 15.80 25.93 23.31
CA PHE A 24 16.89 26.27 22.37
C PHE A 24 17.33 27.75 22.43
N ASP A 25 16.40 28.64 22.76
CA ASP A 25 16.61 30.09 22.77
C ASP A 25 17.74 30.52 23.72
N ALA A 26 17.88 29.87 24.88
CA ALA A 26 18.89 30.22 25.88
C ALA A 26 20.33 29.91 25.45
N ILE A 27 20.52 28.97 24.51
CA ILE A 27 21.83 28.60 23.95
C ILE A 27 22.22 29.57 22.84
N LEU A 28 21.27 29.91 21.96
CA LEU A 28 21.49 30.85 20.86
C LEU A 28 21.90 32.24 21.38
N GLU A 29 21.25 32.71 22.45
CA GLU A 29 21.60 33.98 23.11
C GLU A 29 23.02 33.95 23.69
N LYS A 30 23.41 32.86 24.36
CA LYS A 30 24.73 32.74 24.99
C LYS A 30 25.89 32.61 24.01
N LEU A 31 25.66 32.01 22.83
CA LEU A 31 26.71 31.85 21.83
C LEU A 31 26.88 33.07 20.93
N SER A 32 26.08 34.13 21.12
CA SER A 32 26.13 35.37 20.31
C SER A 32 25.97 35.12 18.81
N TYR A 33 25.44 33.96 18.43
CA TYR A 33 25.04 33.65 17.06
C TYR A 33 23.73 34.40 16.79
N THR A 34 23.82 35.46 15.99
CA THR A 34 22.67 36.23 15.48
C THR A 34 22.16 35.69 14.14
N SER A 35 22.68 34.53 13.71
CA SER A 35 22.32 33.89 12.46
C SER A 35 21.14 32.97 12.70
N GLU A 36 20.02 33.22 12.02
CA GLU A 36 18.85 32.35 12.03
C GLU A 36 19.27 30.91 11.67
N PHE A 37 19.12 29.99 12.62
CA PHE A 37 19.22 28.57 12.35
C PHE A 37 17.84 28.10 11.89
N THR A 38 17.61 28.09 10.58
CA THR A 38 16.41 27.47 10.03
C THR A 38 16.58 25.96 10.08
N PHE A 39 15.87 25.29 10.98
CA PHE A 39 15.63 23.86 10.87
C PHE A 39 14.74 23.64 9.64
N ASP A 40 15.37 23.46 8.48
CA ASP A 40 14.69 22.97 7.28
C ASP A 40 14.59 21.43 7.33
N ALA A 41 14.17 20.91 8.50
CA ALA A 41 13.59 19.60 8.54
C ALA A 41 12.18 19.79 7.99
N VAL A 42 12.01 19.56 6.69
CA VAL A 42 10.69 19.34 6.10
C VAL A 42 10.09 18.14 6.85
N LEU A 43 9.38 18.41 7.94
CA LEU A 43 8.46 17.48 8.56
C LEU A 43 7.29 17.37 7.58
N GLU A 44 7.44 16.52 6.57
CA GLU A 44 6.26 16.09 5.83
C GLU A 44 5.35 15.42 6.87
N PRO A 45 4.10 15.89 7.04
CA PRO A 45 3.18 15.21 7.93
C PRO A 45 3.06 13.76 7.47
N ALA A 46 3.21 12.81 8.39
CA ALA A 46 3.03 11.40 8.07
C ALA A 46 1.67 11.22 7.36
N PRO A 47 1.61 10.44 6.27
CA PRO A 47 0.38 10.30 5.50
C PRO A 47 -0.72 9.72 6.39
N LEU A 48 -1.93 10.25 6.27
CA LEU A 48 -3.08 9.82 7.07
C LEU A 48 -3.46 8.36 6.78
N VAL A 49 -3.38 7.96 5.51
CA VAL A 49 -3.86 6.67 5.01
C VAL A 49 -2.76 5.96 4.23
N TRP A 50 -2.62 4.66 4.48
CA TRP A 50 -1.81 3.73 3.69
C TRP A 50 -2.66 2.62 3.10
N VAL A 51 -2.19 2.04 2.00
CA VAL A 51 -2.75 0.77 1.49
C VAL A 51 -2.07 -0.37 2.22
N TYR A 52 -2.88 -1.27 2.77
CA TYR A 52 -2.40 -2.51 3.38
C TYR A 52 -2.74 -3.68 2.48
N SER A 53 -1.81 -4.62 2.34
CA SER A 53 -2.03 -5.94 1.76
C SER A 53 -2.09 -6.97 2.89
N TYR A 54 -3.02 -7.91 2.77
CA TYR A 54 -3.29 -8.94 3.79
C TYR A 54 -2.95 -10.31 3.23
N HIS A 55 -2.17 -11.07 3.99
CA HIS A 55 -1.66 -12.36 3.55
C HIS A 55 -1.35 -13.29 4.74
N GLY A 56 -1.13 -14.57 4.44
CA GLY A 56 -0.74 -15.61 5.38
C GLY A 56 -1.90 -16.34 6.05
N ALA A 57 -1.63 -17.58 6.50
CA ALA A 57 -2.62 -18.43 7.16
C ALA A 57 -3.18 -17.82 8.47
N THR A 58 -2.36 -17.03 9.14
CA THR A 58 -2.78 -16.11 10.21
C THR A 58 -2.69 -14.71 9.61
N PRO A 59 -3.80 -14.16 9.08
CA PRO A 59 -3.74 -12.98 8.24
C PRO A 59 -3.08 -11.81 8.96
N THR A 60 -2.03 -11.29 8.35
CA THR A 60 -1.35 -10.07 8.79
C THR A 60 -1.52 -9.03 7.69
N GLY A 61 -1.89 -7.80 8.09
CA GLY A 61 -1.96 -6.67 7.18
C GLY A 61 -0.68 -5.84 7.30
N GLU A 62 0.00 -5.62 6.19
CA GLU A 62 1.23 -4.81 6.13
C GLU A 62 1.06 -3.65 5.15
N ALA A 63 1.63 -2.49 5.48
CA ALA A 63 1.62 -1.33 4.59
C ALA A 63 2.48 -1.63 3.36
N VAL A 64 1.91 -1.42 2.18
CA VAL A 64 2.57 -1.69 0.90
C VAL A 64 2.53 -0.46 0.00
N SER A 65 3.62 -0.24 -0.75
CA SER A 65 3.66 0.72 -1.85
C SER A 65 3.41 0.06 -3.20
N LYS A 66 3.65 -1.25 -3.30
CA LYS A 66 3.44 -2.07 -4.49
C LYS A 66 3.01 -3.48 -4.07
N VAL A 67 2.28 -4.15 -4.95
CA VAL A 67 1.92 -5.56 -4.80
C VAL A 67 2.31 -6.29 -6.08
N ARG A 68 3.01 -7.42 -5.92
CA ARG A 68 3.37 -8.28 -7.03
C ARG A 68 2.35 -9.41 -7.18
N PHE A 69 1.76 -9.53 -8.37
CA PHE A 69 0.92 -10.67 -8.71
C PHE A 69 1.77 -11.90 -9.02
N LYS A 70 1.67 -12.89 -8.16
CA LYS A 70 2.43 -14.15 -8.21
C LYS A 70 1.61 -15.27 -7.58
N THR A 71 2.05 -16.52 -7.69
CA THR A 71 1.35 -17.68 -7.09
C THR A 71 1.84 -17.93 -5.67
N ALA A 72 1.87 -16.89 -4.84
CA ALA A 72 2.23 -16.96 -3.44
C ALA A 72 1.48 -15.88 -2.66
N ASP A 73 1.06 -16.25 -1.46
CA ASP A 73 0.30 -15.41 -0.55
C ASP A 73 1.25 -14.67 0.41
N ASP A 74 2.06 -13.79 -0.18
CA ASP A 74 3.02 -12.92 0.50
C ASP A 74 3.31 -11.66 -0.34
N ASP A 75 3.88 -10.63 0.27
CA ASP A 75 4.16 -9.34 -0.40
C ASP A 75 5.62 -9.18 -0.85
N ALA A 76 6.42 -10.25 -0.91
CA ALA A 76 7.80 -10.14 -1.35
C ALA A 76 7.88 -9.75 -2.85
N GLU A 77 8.61 -8.67 -3.14
CA GLU A 77 8.82 -8.18 -4.51
C GLU A 77 9.98 -8.90 -5.21
N ASP A 78 9.89 -10.22 -5.31
CA ASP A 78 10.94 -11.09 -5.87
C ASP A 78 10.50 -11.84 -7.12
N MET A 79 11.42 -12.56 -7.76
CA MET A 79 11.13 -13.36 -8.96
C MET A 79 10.62 -14.77 -8.64
N SER A 80 10.34 -15.07 -7.36
CA SER A 80 9.89 -16.39 -6.91
C SER A 80 8.41 -16.58 -7.23
N ASN A 81 7.99 -17.85 -7.41
CA ASN A 81 6.59 -18.23 -7.60
C ASN A 81 5.86 -17.48 -8.73
N PRO A 82 6.43 -17.38 -9.94
CA PRO A 82 5.78 -16.68 -11.04
C PRO A 82 4.47 -17.37 -11.45
N VAL A 83 3.58 -16.64 -12.12
CA VAL A 83 2.44 -17.25 -12.81
C VAL A 83 2.94 -17.80 -14.14
N MET A 84 2.75 -19.10 -14.38
CA MET A 84 3.16 -19.73 -15.63
C MET A 84 2.17 -19.35 -16.75
N ILE A 85 2.65 -19.08 -17.95
CA ILE A 85 1.78 -18.90 -19.11
C ILE A 85 1.17 -20.26 -19.48
N PRO A 86 -0.16 -20.40 -19.53
CA PRO A 86 -0.80 -21.68 -19.82
C PRO A 86 -0.66 -22.06 -21.30
N GLY A 87 -0.58 -23.35 -21.60
CA GLY A 87 -0.68 -23.84 -22.98
C GLY A 87 -2.11 -23.80 -23.55
N SER A 88 -3.12 -23.78 -22.68
CA SER A 88 -4.55 -23.66 -22.99
C SER A 88 -5.33 -23.26 -21.73
N GLY A 89 -6.51 -22.64 -21.89
CA GLY A 89 -7.29 -22.18 -20.74
C GLY A 89 -6.65 -20.96 -20.08
N LEU A 90 -6.96 -20.74 -18.80
CA LEU A 90 -6.48 -19.61 -18.03
C LEU A 90 -5.67 -20.11 -16.83
N HIS A 91 -4.63 -19.37 -16.49
CA HIS A 91 -3.98 -19.43 -15.18
C HIS A 91 -4.26 -18.14 -14.43
N TYR A 92 -4.10 -18.18 -13.11
CA TYR A 92 -4.31 -17.03 -12.25
C TYR A 92 -3.12 -16.79 -11.35
N SER A 93 -2.90 -15.56 -10.90
CA SER A 93 -2.11 -15.33 -9.69
C SER A 93 -2.88 -15.82 -8.46
N PHE A 94 -2.22 -15.90 -7.32
CA PHE A 94 -2.95 -15.89 -6.06
C PHE A 94 -3.65 -14.53 -5.94
N TRP A 95 -4.88 -14.53 -5.44
CA TRP A 95 -5.61 -13.28 -5.21
C TRP A 95 -4.98 -12.50 -4.06
N LYS A 96 -5.16 -11.18 -4.07
CA LYS A 96 -4.61 -10.24 -3.10
C LYS A 96 -5.74 -9.48 -2.44
N HIS A 97 -5.79 -9.52 -1.11
CA HIS A 97 -6.70 -8.70 -0.31
C HIS A 97 -6.01 -7.40 0.04
N VAL A 98 -6.55 -6.27 -0.42
CA VAL A 98 -6.02 -4.95 -0.09
C VAL A 98 -7.10 -4.05 0.49
N ALA A 99 -6.70 -3.15 1.38
CA ALA A 99 -7.61 -2.15 1.95
C ALA A 99 -6.86 -0.86 2.32
N PRO A 100 -7.49 0.32 2.19
CA PRO A 100 -6.97 1.54 2.78
C PRO A 100 -7.15 1.50 4.31
N VAL A 101 -6.11 1.90 5.03
CA VAL A 101 -6.01 1.90 6.48
C VAL A 101 -5.58 3.29 6.95
N ALA A 102 -6.36 3.89 7.84
CA ALA A 102 -5.96 5.11 8.52
C ALA A 102 -4.88 4.77 9.57
N ILE A 103 -3.65 5.22 9.35
CA ILE A 103 -2.53 4.99 10.27
C ILE A 103 -2.43 6.06 11.36
N SER A 104 -3.11 7.19 11.15
CA SER A 104 -3.42 8.18 12.16
C SER A 104 -4.93 8.48 12.15
N PRO A 105 -5.53 8.90 13.28
CA PRO A 105 -6.95 9.26 13.30
C PRO A 105 -7.24 10.43 12.36
N PRO A 106 -8.27 10.36 11.51
CA PRO A 106 -8.71 11.49 10.70
C PRO A 106 -9.28 12.61 11.57
N ALA A 107 -9.39 13.81 11.00
CA ALA A 107 -9.89 14.98 11.72
C ALA A 107 -11.31 14.79 12.24
N ASN A 108 -12.25 14.29 11.42
CA ASN A 108 -13.55 13.81 11.89
C ASN A 108 -13.86 12.40 11.39
N PHE A 109 -13.96 12.22 10.07
CA PHE A 109 -14.17 10.91 9.48
C PHE A 109 -13.69 10.87 8.03
N ILE A 110 -13.35 9.66 7.58
CA ILE A 110 -13.14 9.33 6.18
C ILE A 110 -14.33 8.49 5.69
N ASN A 111 -14.89 8.84 4.54
CA ASN A 111 -15.93 8.04 3.90
C ASN A 111 -15.85 8.12 2.37
N ASN A 112 -16.86 7.54 1.70
CA ASN A 112 -17.04 7.63 0.26
C ASN A 112 -15.77 7.20 -0.49
N VAL A 113 -15.24 6.04 -0.05
CA VAL A 113 -14.02 5.46 -0.60
C VAL A 113 -14.31 4.93 -2.01
N ARG A 114 -13.39 5.25 -2.92
CA ARG A 114 -13.45 4.96 -4.35
C ARG A 114 -12.17 4.27 -4.78
N PHE A 115 -12.29 3.37 -5.75
CA PHE A 115 -11.18 2.68 -6.39
C PHE A 115 -11.25 2.83 -7.91
N TYR A 116 -10.12 3.11 -8.55
CA TYR A 116 -10.00 3.16 -9.99
C TYR A 116 -8.54 2.99 -10.44
N VAL A 117 -8.32 2.76 -11.74
CA VAL A 117 -6.99 2.83 -12.34
C VAL A 117 -6.73 4.21 -12.93
N GLU A 118 -5.52 4.73 -12.73
CA GLU A 118 -5.11 6.05 -13.27
C GLU A 118 -4.96 6.01 -14.80
N SER A 119 -4.57 4.85 -15.32
CA SER A 119 -4.42 4.58 -16.75
C SER A 119 -4.74 3.11 -17.03
N PRO A 120 -5.17 2.78 -18.26
CA PRO A 120 -5.47 1.40 -18.62
C PRO A 120 -4.30 0.45 -18.34
N VAL A 121 -4.61 -0.70 -17.75
CA VAL A 121 -3.69 -1.80 -17.49
C VAL A 121 -3.65 -2.70 -18.72
N ASP A 122 -2.76 -2.34 -19.65
CA ASP A 122 -2.60 -3.01 -20.94
C ASP A 122 -1.43 -4.00 -20.93
N TRP A 123 -1.62 -5.12 -20.24
CA TRP A 123 -0.65 -6.22 -20.22
C TRP A 123 -1.04 -7.29 -21.24
N PRO A 124 -0.28 -7.49 -22.34
CA PRO A 124 -0.68 -8.40 -23.41
C PRO A 124 -0.98 -9.80 -22.91
N GLY A 125 -2.19 -10.29 -23.19
CA GLY A 125 -2.66 -11.62 -22.80
C GLY A 125 -2.94 -11.82 -21.32
N CYS A 126 -2.91 -10.74 -20.52
CA CYS A 126 -3.25 -10.74 -19.11
C CYS A 126 -4.41 -9.77 -18.85
N VAL A 127 -5.24 -10.08 -17.85
CA VAL A 127 -6.30 -9.18 -17.38
C VAL A 127 -6.17 -9.06 -15.87
N LEU A 128 -6.01 -7.84 -15.36
CA LEU A 128 -6.07 -7.61 -13.92
C LEU A 128 -7.53 -7.50 -13.50
N ARG A 129 -7.97 -8.43 -12.66
CA ARG A 129 -9.34 -8.50 -12.16
C ARG A 129 -9.44 -7.86 -10.78
N CYS A 130 -10.59 -7.25 -10.49
CA CYS A 130 -10.93 -6.78 -9.14
C CYS A 130 -12.37 -7.15 -8.73
N GLY A 131 -12.57 -7.32 -7.43
CA GLY A 131 -13.87 -7.60 -6.83
C GLY A 131 -13.90 -7.17 -5.36
N LEU A 132 -15.07 -7.29 -4.72
CA LEU A 132 -15.23 -7.02 -3.28
C LEU A 132 -15.54 -8.29 -2.54
N VAL A 133 -14.93 -8.43 -1.36
CA VAL A 133 -15.14 -9.54 -0.44
C VAL A 133 -15.27 -9.01 0.97
N ASP A 134 -16.05 -9.69 1.80
CA ASP A 134 -16.27 -9.30 3.19
C ASP A 134 -15.16 -9.86 4.09
N ASN A 135 -14.66 -11.05 3.75
CA ASN A 135 -13.72 -11.80 4.58
C ASN A 135 -12.38 -12.02 3.87
N TYR A 136 -11.32 -12.02 4.66
CA TYR A 136 -10.05 -12.56 4.21
C TYR A 136 -10.15 -14.08 4.04
N ALA A 137 -9.63 -14.60 2.93
CA ALA A 137 -9.39 -16.01 2.74
C ALA A 137 -8.05 -16.20 2.03
N GLN A 138 -7.17 -17.01 2.61
CA GLN A 138 -5.87 -17.29 2.02
C GLN A 138 -6.02 -17.89 0.63
N ALA A 139 -5.28 -17.35 -0.33
CA ALA A 139 -5.23 -17.85 -1.69
C ALA A 139 -4.63 -19.25 -1.77
N THR A 140 -5.21 -20.08 -2.63
CA THR A 140 -4.78 -21.46 -2.88
C THR A 140 -4.42 -21.67 -4.35
N GLY A 141 -3.80 -22.81 -4.65
CA GLY A 141 -3.40 -23.21 -5.99
C GLY A 141 -2.06 -23.94 -6.00
N VAL A 142 -1.42 -23.99 -7.16
CA VAL A 142 -0.12 -24.63 -7.38
C VAL A 142 0.96 -23.55 -7.56
N GLN A 143 1.84 -23.42 -6.56
CA GLN A 143 2.94 -22.45 -6.60
C GLN A 143 3.86 -22.67 -7.82
N GLY A 144 4.29 -21.57 -8.44
CA GLY A 144 5.06 -21.53 -9.68
C GLY A 144 4.26 -21.85 -10.94
N VAL A 145 2.95 -22.10 -10.83
CA VAL A 145 2.10 -22.50 -11.95
C VAL A 145 0.86 -21.62 -12.06
N THR A 146 -0.11 -21.80 -11.15
CA THR A 146 -1.39 -21.07 -11.16
C THR A 146 -2.02 -21.02 -9.77
N GLY A 147 -2.71 -19.93 -9.46
CA GLY A 147 -3.70 -19.84 -8.41
C GLY A 147 -5.03 -20.45 -8.82
N ASP A 148 -5.89 -20.69 -7.82
CA ASP A 148 -7.29 -20.98 -8.04
C ASP A 148 -8.04 -19.68 -8.41
N GLU A 149 -9.08 -19.78 -9.23
CA GLU A 149 -9.89 -18.63 -9.63
C GLU A 149 -10.70 -18.08 -8.45
N ALA A 150 -10.57 -16.78 -8.15
CA ALA A 150 -11.24 -16.18 -7.00
C ALA A 150 -12.77 -16.30 -7.05
N SER A 151 -13.38 -16.09 -8.22
CA SER A 151 -14.84 -16.15 -8.40
C SER A 151 -15.42 -17.53 -8.00
N ALA A 152 -14.65 -18.59 -8.21
CA ALA A 152 -15.05 -19.97 -7.97
C ALA A 152 -14.61 -20.50 -6.60
N SER A 153 -13.45 -20.06 -6.10
CA SER A 153 -12.77 -20.68 -4.96
C SER A 153 -12.68 -19.82 -3.72
N HIS A 154 -12.81 -18.49 -3.83
CA HIS A 154 -12.92 -17.64 -2.64
C HIS A 154 -14.27 -17.90 -1.97
N PRO A 155 -14.35 -18.03 -0.62
CA PRO A 155 -15.60 -18.34 0.08
C PRO A 155 -16.76 -17.36 -0.19
N ASP A 156 -16.43 -16.08 -0.41
CA ASP A 156 -17.40 -15.04 -0.74
C ASP A 156 -17.85 -15.04 -2.22
N HIS A 157 -17.27 -15.88 -3.08
CA HIS A 157 -17.56 -15.98 -4.52
C HIS A 157 -17.74 -14.62 -5.23
N PRO A 158 -16.73 -13.73 -5.16
CA PRO A 158 -16.85 -12.38 -5.66
C PRO A 158 -17.09 -12.35 -7.17
N THR A 159 -17.87 -11.37 -7.62
CA THR A 159 -17.88 -11.00 -9.03
C THR A 159 -16.58 -10.26 -9.35
N MET A 160 -15.75 -10.88 -10.18
CA MET A 160 -14.45 -10.34 -10.59
C MET A 160 -14.59 -9.61 -11.94
N ASN A 161 -14.46 -8.28 -11.93
CA ASN A 161 -14.52 -7.43 -13.11
C ASN A 161 -13.12 -7.03 -13.57
N ASP A 162 -12.98 -6.53 -14.79
CA ASP A 162 -11.71 -5.94 -15.25
C ASP A 162 -11.46 -4.63 -14.49
N VAL A 163 -10.24 -4.40 -13.99
CA VAL A 163 -9.91 -3.12 -13.34
C VAL A 163 -10.09 -1.91 -14.28
N ASN A 164 -9.96 -2.13 -15.59
CA ASN A 164 -10.11 -1.10 -16.60
C ASN A 164 -11.55 -0.58 -16.73
N ASP A 165 -12.54 -1.29 -16.20
CA ASP A 165 -13.93 -0.81 -16.12
C ASP A 165 -14.08 0.36 -15.14
N TYR A 166 -13.10 0.53 -14.24
CA TYR A 166 -13.11 1.54 -13.19
C TYR A 166 -12.08 2.64 -13.47
N THR A 167 -12.59 3.81 -13.86
CA THR A 167 -11.80 5.01 -14.12
C THR A 167 -12.14 6.09 -13.10
N GLN A 168 -11.37 7.18 -13.03
CA GLN A 168 -11.70 8.30 -12.15
C GLN A 168 -13.13 8.85 -12.39
N ALA A 169 -13.61 8.82 -13.64
CA ALA A 169 -14.96 9.28 -13.99
C ALA A 169 -16.06 8.24 -13.65
N ASN A 170 -15.69 6.97 -13.50
CA ASN A 170 -16.59 5.88 -13.13
C ASN A 170 -15.90 4.94 -12.12
N PRO A 171 -15.68 5.38 -10.87
CA PRO A 171 -14.91 4.60 -9.92
C PRO A 171 -15.77 3.49 -9.28
N LEU A 172 -15.12 2.41 -8.88
CA LEU A 172 -15.72 1.42 -7.99
C LEU A 172 -15.93 2.05 -6.62
N ARG A 173 -17.14 1.97 -6.08
CA ARG A 173 -17.44 2.43 -4.71
C ARG A 173 -17.17 1.32 -3.72
N LEU A 174 -16.38 1.61 -2.69
CA LEU A 174 -16.05 0.67 -1.64
C LEU A 174 -16.86 1.01 -0.38
N PRO A 175 -17.63 0.07 0.18
CA PRO A 175 -18.39 0.31 1.40
C PRO A 175 -17.47 0.45 2.61
N GLY A 176 -17.85 1.34 3.52
CA GLY A 176 -17.17 1.58 4.79
C GLY A 176 -16.88 3.04 5.06
N SER A 177 -16.44 3.29 6.29
CA SER A 177 -15.99 4.59 6.78
C SER A 177 -15.21 4.39 8.08
N ILE A 178 -14.38 5.36 8.44
CA ILE A 178 -13.72 5.40 9.74
C ILE A 178 -13.89 6.78 10.39
N GLY A 179 -14.21 6.81 11.69
CA GLY A 179 -14.24 8.04 12.48
C GLY A 179 -12.84 8.42 12.99
N GLN A 180 -12.77 9.17 14.08
CA GLN A 180 -11.51 9.61 14.72
C GLN A 180 -10.75 8.46 15.41
N THR A 181 -10.35 7.45 14.64
CA THR A 181 -9.57 6.30 15.10
C THR A 181 -8.69 5.76 13.96
N THR A 182 -7.75 4.87 14.29
CA THR A 182 -6.93 4.18 13.30
C THR A 182 -7.54 2.83 12.93
N GLY A 183 -7.20 2.33 11.76
CA GLY A 183 -7.64 1.02 11.28
C GLY A 183 -8.17 1.04 9.85
N LYS A 184 -8.69 -0.12 9.45
CA LYS A 184 -9.23 -0.35 8.11
C LYS A 184 -10.44 0.54 7.87
N ILE A 185 -10.47 1.21 6.72
CA ILE A 185 -11.51 2.20 6.38
C ILE A 185 -12.73 1.52 5.74
N ILE A 186 -12.51 0.49 4.93
CA ILE A 186 -13.57 -0.27 4.25
C ILE A 186 -13.99 -1.49 5.08
N ASP A 187 -15.24 -1.93 4.93
CA ASP A 187 -15.80 -3.02 5.76
C ASP A 187 -15.09 -4.36 5.48
N GLY A 188 -14.89 -4.65 4.19
CA GLY A 188 -14.25 -5.86 3.69
C GLY A 188 -12.84 -5.64 3.14
N TYR A 189 -12.61 -6.12 1.92
CA TYR A 189 -11.37 -5.96 1.16
C TYR A 189 -11.68 -5.74 -0.32
N LEU A 190 -10.83 -4.96 -0.98
CA LEU A 190 -10.72 -5.04 -2.43
C LEU A 190 -9.87 -6.28 -2.74
N LEU A 191 -10.43 -7.18 -3.54
CA LEU A 191 -9.74 -8.36 -4.03
C LEU A 191 -9.17 -8.09 -5.41
N LEU A 192 -7.89 -8.37 -5.62
CA LEU A 192 -7.21 -8.26 -6.92
C LEU A 192 -6.68 -9.61 -7.36
N GLN A 193 -6.80 -9.96 -8.63
CA GLN A 193 -6.22 -11.20 -9.17
C GLN A 193 -5.81 -11.03 -10.63
N LEU A 194 -4.61 -11.46 -10.99
CA LEU A 194 -4.16 -11.48 -12.38
C LEU A 194 -4.66 -12.75 -13.07
N GLU A 195 -5.39 -12.60 -14.16
CA GLU A 195 -5.74 -13.66 -15.10
C GLU A 195 -4.71 -13.67 -16.25
N VAL A 196 -4.20 -14.84 -16.61
CA VAL A 196 -3.16 -15.03 -17.62
C VAL A 196 -3.65 -16.05 -18.66
N SER A 197 -3.66 -15.62 -19.93
CA SER A 197 -4.06 -16.44 -21.07
C SER A 197 -2.83 -16.97 -21.85
N PRO A 198 -3.01 -17.90 -22.82
CA PRO A 198 -1.90 -18.43 -23.61
C PRO A 198 -1.25 -17.39 -24.55
N SER A 199 -1.89 -16.23 -24.77
CA SER A 199 -1.32 -15.14 -25.57
C SER A 199 -0.42 -14.21 -24.76
N ALA A 200 -0.30 -14.45 -23.45
CA ALA A 200 0.56 -13.66 -22.58
C ALA A 200 2.02 -13.70 -23.03
N GLN A 201 2.74 -12.61 -22.79
CA GLN A 201 4.17 -12.51 -23.11
C GLN A 201 5.01 -12.80 -21.85
N PRO A 202 6.14 -13.51 -21.99
CA PRO A 202 7.02 -13.77 -20.85
C PRO A 202 7.73 -12.48 -20.41
N GLY A 203 7.88 -12.29 -19.10
CA GLY A 203 8.64 -11.17 -18.54
C GLY A 203 7.93 -10.50 -17.36
N VAL A 204 8.56 -9.43 -16.86
CA VAL A 204 7.95 -8.55 -15.87
C VAL A 204 7.13 -7.50 -16.62
N MET A 205 5.85 -7.40 -16.29
CA MET A 205 4.97 -6.39 -16.87
C MET A 205 5.27 -5.00 -16.29
N PRO A 206 4.97 -3.90 -17.02
CA PRO A 206 5.08 -2.55 -16.48
C PRO A 206 4.20 -2.36 -15.24
N GLU A 207 4.60 -1.45 -14.36
CA GLU A 207 3.80 -1.07 -13.21
C GLU A 207 2.47 -0.42 -13.64
N ALA A 208 1.41 -0.72 -12.89
CA ALA A 208 0.10 -0.10 -13.03
C ALA A 208 -0.23 0.69 -11.77
N ASN A 209 -0.81 1.88 -11.95
CA ASN A 209 -1.21 2.75 -10.85
C ASN A 209 -2.68 2.55 -10.52
N LEU A 210 -2.92 1.96 -9.35
CA LEU A 210 -4.22 1.74 -8.76
C LEU A 210 -4.44 2.80 -7.67
N VAL A 211 -5.60 3.45 -7.68
CA VAL A 211 -5.87 4.62 -6.83
C VAL A 211 -7.02 4.33 -5.89
N PHE A 212 -6.80 4.58 -4.60
CA PHE A 212 -7.86 4.78 -3.63
C PHE A 212 -8.06 6.27 -3.42
N GLU A 213 -9.28 6.75 -3.63
CA GLU A 213 -9.68 8.13 -3.35
C GLU A 213 -10.76 8.10 -2.25
N TYR A 214 -10.76 9.09 -1.38
CA TYR A 214 -11.72 9.21 -0.29
C TYR A 214 -12.00 10.67 0.02
N ASP A 215 -13.13 10.92 0.67
CA ASP A 215 -13.44 12.24 1.22
C ASP A 215 -13.09 12.23 2.72
N GLU A 216 -12.33 13.22 3.16
CA GLU A 216 -12.14 13.52 4.59
C GLU A 216 -12.91 14.80 4.94
N ALA A 217 -13.68 14.75 6.03
CA ALA A 217 -14.43 15.88 6.55
C ALA A 217 -14.01 16.20 7.98
#